data_AF-A0A920PT55-F1
#
_entry.id   AF-A0A920PT55-F1
#
_cell.length_a   1.000
_cell.length_b   1.000
_cell.length_c   1.000
_cell.angle_alpha   90.00
_cell.angle_beta   90.00
_cell.angle_gamma   90.00
#
_symmetry.space_group_name_H-M   'P 1'
#
loop_
_entity.id
_entity.type
_entity.pdbx_description
1 polymer ?
#
loop_
_entity_poly.entity_id
_entity_poly.type
_entity_poly.pdbx_seq_one_letter_code
_entity_poly.pdbx_strand_id
1 'polypeptide(L)'
;MRLFHRAKAEAATSILRDGFKDRSDPTGTNLGFYDHIPAIKAVWFADTSIAGDEGRQLLLEIPDEVAQKVDRTVRMGLWGRSSLVTRSNIQDGTSEVVEVNKPYQEYIIPAEIANQYGPPTDVTDLADLF
;
A
#
# COMPACT_ATOMS: atom_id res chain seq x y z
N MET A 1 -5.67 -7.16 -10.11
CA MET A 1 -5.45 -5.74 -9.84
C MET A 1 -3.97 -5.47 -9.83
N ARG A 2 -3.61 -4.23 -10.18
CA ARG A 2 -2.26 -3.69 -10.05
C ARG A 2 -2.21 -2.89 -8.76
N LEU A 3 -1.31 -3.29 -7.88
CA LEU A 3 -1.13 -2.69 -6.57
C LEU A 3 0.26 -2.07 -6.47
N PHE A 4 0.30 -0.81 -6.08
CA PHE A 4 1.51 -0.02 -6.00
C PHE A 4 1.95 0.14 -4.55
N HIS A 5 3.21 -0.12 -4.29
CA HIS A 5 3.87 0.08 -3.00
C HIS A 5 5.03 1.06 -3.18
N ARG A 6 5.01 2.17 -2.46
CA ARG A 6 6.10 3.15 -2.49
C ARG A 6 7.05 2.91 -1.31
N ALA A 7 8.33 2.78 -1.60
CA ALA A 7 9.37 2.54 -0.60
C ALA A 7 10.61 3.40 -0.86
N LYS A 8 11.36 3.74 0.19
CA LYS A 8 12.69 4.36 0.03
C LYS A 8 13.61 3.43 -0.78
N ALA A 9 14.55 3.98 -1.54
CA ALA A 9 15.41 3.20 -2.45
C ALA A 9 16.09 1.98 -1.79
N GLU A 10 16.60 2.12 -0.57
CA GLU A 10 17.22 1.01 0.19
C GLU A 10 16.21 -0.08 0.56
N ALA A 11 15.01 0.33 1.00
CA ALA A 11 13.93 -0.59 1.34
C ALA A 11 13.40 -1.30 0.08
N ALA A 12 13.24 -0.57 -1.02
CA ALA A 12 12.85 -1.13 -2.31
C ALA A 12 13.87 -2.15 -2.82
N THR A 13 15.17 -1.86 -2.69
CA THR A 13 16.25 -2.80 -3.04
C THR A 13 16.16 -4.07 -2.19
N SER A 14 15.88 -3.93 -0.90
CA SER A 14 15.68 -5.07 0.01
C SER A 14 14.43 -5.88 -0.35
N ILE A 15 13.33 -5.20 -0.72
CA ILE A 15 12.07 -5.85 -1.12
C ILE A 15 12.24 -6.62 -2.44
N LEU A 16 12.92 -6.04 -3.43
CA LEU A 16 13.19 -6.71 -4.71
C LEU A 16 14.06 -7.97 -4.54
N ARG A 17 14.97 -7.97 -3.56
CA ARG A 17 15.86 -9.10 -3.28
C ARG A 17 15.23 -10.18 -2.41
N ASP A 18 14.59 -9.77 -1.31
CA ASP A 18 14.16 -10.66 -0.24
C ASP A 18 12.63 -10.85 -0.18
N GLY A 19 11.88 -10.16 -1.03
CA GLY A 19 10.43 -10.03 -0.93
C GLY A 19 9.99 -8.99 0.11
N PHE A 20 8.68 -8.79 0.20
CA PHE A 20 8.09 -7.94 1.22
C PHE A 20 8.32 -8.53 2.62
N LYS A 21 8.37 -7.63 3.61
CA LYS A 21 8.41 -8.00 5.03
C LYS A 21 7.33 -7.22 5.75
N ASP A 22 6.66 -7.87 6.70
CA ASP A 22 5.70 -7.19 7.55
C ASP A 22 6.44 -6.11 8.34
N ARG A 23 6.16 -4.86 8.03
CA ARG A 23 6.69 -3.74 8.78
C ARG A 23 5.67 -3.38 9.84
N SER A 24 6.10 -3.32 11.09
CA SER A 24 5.30 -2.69 12.13
C SER A 24 5.21 -1.20 11.81
N ASP A 25 4.05 -0.76 11.32
CA ASP A 25 3.75 0.66 11.26
C ASP A 25 3.74 1.16 12.73
N PRO A 26 4.59 2.13 13.11
CA PRO A 26 4.53 2.69 14.45
C PRO A 26 3.12 3.21 14.72
N THR A 27 2.64 3.04 15.96
CA THR A 27 1.29 3.41 16.40
C THR A 27 0.90 4.87 16.14
N GLY A 28 1.86 5.73 15.75
CA GLY A 28 1.68 7.13 15.40
C GLY A 28 0.98 7.43 14.07
N THR A 29 0.86 6.46 13.15
CA THR A 29 0.24 6.68 11.82
C THR A 29 -1.16 6.06 11.68
N ASN A 30 -1.59 5.28 12.68
CA ASN A 30 -2.86 4.55 12.68
C ASN A 30 -4.05 5.46 13.00
N LEU A 31 -4.44 6.30 12.03
CA LEU A 31 -5.81 6.83 11.90
C LEU A 31 -6.41 7.47 13.17
N GLY A 32 -5.59 8.10 14.02
CA GLY A 32 -6.05 8.75 15.26
C GLY A 32 -6.32 7.80 16.43
N PHE A 33 -6.05 6.50 16.28
CA PHE A 33 -6.18 5.48 17.32
C PHE A 33 -4.82 5.15 17.95
N TYR A 34 -4.09 6.20 18.36
CA TYR A 34 -2.78 6.10 19.00
C TYR A 34 -2.81 5.08 20.15
N ASP A 35 -1.91 4.10 20.10
CA ASP A 35 -1.72 3.04 21.12
C ASP A 35 -2.97 2.19 21.47
N HIS A 36 -4.07 2.34 20.73
CA HIS A 36 -5.30 1.58 20.89
C HIS A 36 -5.43 0.40 19.93
N ILE A 37 -4.57 0.35 18.91
CA ILE A 37 -4.56 -0.70 17.90
C ILE A 37 -3.20 -1.41 17.95
N PRO A 38 -3.17 -2.76 17.99
CA PRO A 38 -1.93 -3.52 17.85
C PRO A 38 -1.18 -3.10 16.58
N ALA A 39 0.15 -3.13 16.63
CA ALA A 39 0.98 -2.83 15.46
C ALA A 39 0.50 -3.62 14.24
N ILE A 40 0.22 -2.92 13.13
CA ILE A 40 -0.16 -3.54 11.87
C ILE A 40 1.08 -4.24 11.34
N LYS A 41 1.00 -5.56 11.17
CA LYS A 41 2.03 -6.38 10.53
C LYS A 41 1.55 -6.73 9.13
N ALA A 42 1.70 -5.79 8.21
CA ALA A 42 1.31 -5.95 6.81
C ALA A 42 2.03 -4.92 5.94
N VAL A 43 1.76 -5.00 4.65
CA VAL A 43 2.24 -4.08 3.62
C VAL A 43 1.06 -3.27 3.10
N TRP A 44 1.25 -1.96 3.00
CA TRP A 44 0.30 -1.04 2.41
C TRP A 44 0.51 -0.94 0.90
N PHE A 45 -0.59 -1.01 0.16
CA PHE A 45 -0.63 -0.85 -1.29
C PHE A 45 -1.71 0.15 -1.68
N ALA A 46 -1.54 0.84 -2.82
CA ALA A 46 -2.61 1.60 -3.47
C ALA A 46 -2.97 0.98 -4.82
N ASP A 47 -4.20 1.18 -5.29
CA ASP A 47 -4.64 0.76 -6.62
C ASP A 47 -4.22 1.71 -7.76
N THR A 48 -3.54 2.81 -7.43
CA THR A 48 -2.96 3.75 -8.38
C THR A 48 -1.52 4.06 -8.04
N SER A 49 -0.78 4.56 -9.03
CA SER A 49 0.54 5.15 -8.84
C SER A 49 0.46 6.30 -7.82
N ILE A 50 1.38 6.31 -6.85
CA ILE A 50 1.46 7.39 -5.86
C ILE A 50 2.61 8.30 -6.26
N ALA A 51 2.27 9.50 -6.75
CA ALA A 51 3.23 10.56 -7.00
C ALA A 51 3.92 10.97 -5.69
N GLY A 52 5.21 11.27 -5.80
CA GLY A 52 6.01 11.70 -4.66
C GLY A 52 7.45 11.95 -5.09
N ASP A 53 8.16 12.75 -4.31
CA ASP A 53 9.43 13.33 -4.75
C ASP A 53 10.62 12.38 -4.48
N GLU A 54 10.46 11.42 -3.57
CA GLU A 54 11.53 10.52 -3.14
C GLU A 54 11.07 9.07 -3.02
N GLY A 55 11.91 8.12 -3.44
CA GLY A 55 11.68 6.68 -3.34
C GLY A 55 11.41 5.98 -4.67
N ARG A 56 11.15 4.68 -4.59
CA ARG A 56 10.85 3.80 -5.72
C ARG A 56 9.41 3.32 -5.65
N GLN A 57 8.80 3.16 -6.81
CA GLN A 57 7.45 2.63 -6.96
C GLN A 57 7.52 1.17 -7.39
N LEU A 58 6.98 0.30 -6.55
CA LEU A 58 6.94 -1.14 -6.78
C LEU A 58 5.52 -1.55 -7.17
N LEU A 59 5.38 -2.40 -8.18
CA LEU A 59 4.11 -2.95 -8.66
C LEU A 59 3.99 -4.43 -8.30
N LEU A 60 2.85 -4.81 -7.74
CA LEU A 60 2.44 -6.19 -7.49
C LEU A 60 1.14 -6.48 -8.24
N GLU A 61 1.10 -7.57 -9.00
CA GLU A 61 -0.13 -8.05 -9.63
C GLU A 61 -0.75 -9.17 -8.80
N ILE A 62 -1.94 -8.92 -8.26
CA ILE A 62 -2.68 -9.85 -7.39
C ILE A 62 -4.14 -9.92 -7.84
N PRO A 63 -4.82 -11.08 -7.80
CA PRO A 63 -6.25 -11.16 -8.14
C PRO A 63 -7.11 -10.27 -7.24
N ASP A 64 -8.11 -9.62 -7.83
CA ASP A 64 -8.93 -8.60 -7.14
C ASP A 64 -9.62 -9.17 -5.90
N GLU A 65 -10.21 -10.35 -6.07
CA GLU A 65 -10.91 -11.09 -5.02
C GLU A 65 -10.01 -11.40 -3.83
N VAL A 66 -8.73 -11.68 -4.08
CA VAL A 66 -7.76 -11.99 -3.02
C VAL A 66 -7.43 -10.72 -2.24
N ALA A 67 -7.02 -9.66 -2.94
CA ALA A 67 -6.64 -8.41 -2.29
C ALA A 67 -7.80 -7.81 -1.48
N GLN A 68 -9.02 -7.80 -2.02
CA GLN A 68 -10.21 -7.33 -1.31
C GLN A 68 -10.54 -8.20 -0.09
N LYS A 69 -10.48 -9.53 -0.23
CA LYS A 69 -10.77 -10.46 0.88
C LYS A 69 -9.74 -10.33 2.00
N VAL A 70 -8.46 -10.24 1.64
CA VAL A 70 -7.36 -10.15 2.60
C VAL A 70 -7.39 -8.81 3.32
N ASP A 71 -7.51 -7.69 2.58
CA ASP A 71 -7.65 -6.35 3.18
C ASP A 71 -8.83 -6.31 4.16
N ARG A 72 -10.01 -6.79 3.74
CA ARG A 72 -11.18 -6.86 4.63
C ARG A 72 -10.91 -7.71 5.87
N THR A 73 -10.25 -8.85 5.72
CA THR A 73 -9.96 -9.76 6.85
C THR A 73 -8.99 -9.11 7.84
N VAL A 74 -7.93 -8.47 7.33
CA VAL A 74 -6.95 -7.76 8.16
C VAL A 74 -7.62 -6.61 8.90
N ARG A 75 -8.38 -5.77 8.20
CA ARG A 75 -9.07 -4.63 8.81
C ARG A 75 -10.10 -5.06 9.87
N MET A 76 -10.87 -6.13 9.60
CA MET A 76 -11.80 -6.68 10.59
C MET A 76 -11.10 -7.27 11.82
N GLY A 77 -9.94 -7.92 11.64
CA GLY A 77 -9.12 -8.43 12.74
C GLY A 77 -8.44 -7.33 13.54
N LEU A 78 -8.08 -6.23 12.88
CA LEU A 78 -7.36 -5.10 13.44
C LEU A 78 -8.28 -4.07 14.13
N TRP A 79 -9.45 -3.80 13.55
CA TRP A 79 -10.38 -2.73 13.96
C TRP A 79 -11.75 -3.27 14.41
N GLY A 80 -11.93 -4.59 14.47
CA GLY A 80 -13.18 -5.23 14.86
C GLY A 80 -14.34 -4.96 13.89
N ARG A 81 -15.59 -5.14 14.35
CA ARG A 81 -16.81 -4.95 13.53
C ARG A 81 -17.07 -3.49 13.13
N SER A 82 -16.28 -2.54 13.63
CA SER A 82 -16.39 -1.10 13.34
C SER A 82 -15.59 -0.65 12.10
N SER A 83 -15.04 -1.61 11.35
CA SER A 83 -13.98 -1.43 10.36
C SER A 83 -14.42 -0.96 8.95
N LEU A 84 -15.27 0.07 8.84
CA LEU A 84 -15.54 0.73 7.55
C LEU A 84 -14.62 1.94 7.29
N VAL A 85 -13.42 1.97 7.89
CA VAL A 85 -12.44 3.02 7.55
C VAL A 85 -11.76 2.62 6.24
N THR A 86 -12.45 2.86 5.15
CA THR A 86 -11.90 2.86 3.80
C THR A 86 -11.22 4.21 3.61
N ARG A 87 -9.88 4.27 3.56
CA ARG A 87 -9.18 5.50 3.20
C ARG A 87 -9.38 5.77 1.71
N SER A 88 -10.12 6.83 1.39
CA SER A 88 -10.03 7.55 0.12
C SER A 88 -9.20 8.81 0.38
N ASN A 89 -7.90 8.76 0.14
CA ASN A 89 -7.06 9.96 0.24
C ASN A 89 -7.12 10.72 -1.10
N ILE A 90 -7.27 12.04 -1.02
CA ILE A 90 -7.12 12.95 -2.16
C ILE A 90 -5.65 13.38 -2.17
N GLN A 91 -4.93 13.20 -3.27
CA GLN A 91 -3.58 13.77 -3.43
C GLN A 91 -3.71 15.30 -3.43
N ASP A 92 -3.10 15.98 -2.45
CA ASP A 92 -3.13 17.44 -2.35
C ASP A 92 -1.74 18.03 -2.72
N GLY A 93 -1.70 18.80 -3.83
CA GLY A 93 -0.54 19.55 -4.39
C GLY A 93 0.46 18.71 -5.21
N THR A 94 0.92 19.04 -6.42
CA THR A 94 1.08 20.33 -7.13
C THR A 94 1.08 20.16 -8.66
N SER A 95 0.50 21.15 -9.36
CA SER A 95 0.53 21.51 -10.79
C SER A 95 1.30 20.62 -11.79
N GLU A 96 0.56 19.82 -12.56
CA GLU A 96 0.38 19.93 -14.01
C GLU A 96 -0.76 18.98 -14.41
N VAL A 97 -1.43 19.26 -15.53
CA VAL A 97 -2.75 18.72 -15.89
C VAL A 97 -2.70 17.21 -16.19
N VAL A 98 -2.77 16.37 -15.16
CA VAL A 98 -2.97 14.92 -15.25
C VAL A 98 -4.01 14.53 -14.20
N GLU A 99 -5.25 14.24 -14.64
CA GLU A 99 -6.41 13.73 -13.86
C GLU A 99 -6.31 13.83 -12.32
N VAL A 100 -6.10 15.05 -11.80
CA VAL A 100 -6.15 15.36 -10.37
C VAL A 100 -7.61 15.17 -9.98
N ASN A 101 -7.95 14.04 -9.35
CA ASN A 101 -9.17 13.76 -8.56
C ASN A 101 -9.57 12.26 -8.52
N LYS A 102 -8.72 11.29 -8.87
CA LYS A 102 -9.06 9.90 -8.55
C LYS A 102 -8.85 9.64 -7.05
N PRO A 103 -9.92 9.38 -6.26
CA PRO A 103 -9.73 8.81 -4.94
C PRO A 103 -9.05 7.46 -5.13
N TYR A 104 -7.88 7.28 -4.54
CA TYR A 104 -7.22 5.99 -4.54
C TYR A 104 -7.65 5.16 -3.35
N GLN A 105 -7.69 3.85 -3.55
CA GLN A 105 -8.01 2.89 -2.53
C GLN A 105 -6.73 2.27 -1.99
N GLU A 106 -6.54 2.36 -0.68
CA GLU A 106 -5.47 1.65 0.00
C GLU A 106 -5.90 0.24 0.41
N TYR A 107 -4.99 -0.72 0.25
CA TYR A 107 -5.13 -2.12 0.64
C TYR A 107 -4.03 -2.51 1.62
N ILE A 108 -4.38 -3.29 2.64
CA ILE A 108 -3.45 -3.83 3.63
C ILE A 108 -3.35 -5.34 3.40
N ILE A 109 -2.17 -5.81 2.96
CA ILE A 109 -1.94 -7.22 2.63
C ILE A 109 -0.73 -7.72 3.42
N PRO A 110 -0.82 -8.84 4.17
CA PRO A 110 0.33 -9.43 4.86
C PRO A 110 1.43 -9.80 3.87
N ALA A 111 2.69 -9.59 4.25
CA ALA A 111 3.83 -9.88 3.40
C ALA A 111 3.86 -11.35 2.94
N GLU A 112 3.46 -12.28 3.81
CA GLU A 112 3.34 -13.70 3.47
C GLU A 112 2.42 -13.93 2.27
N ILE A 113 1.29 -13.22 2.20
CA ILE A 113 0.34 -13.33 1.08
C ILE A 113 0.87 -12.59 -0.14
N ALA A 114 1.38 -11.37 0.03
CA ALA A 114 1.93 -10.57 -1.08
C ALA A 114 3.04 -11.32 -1.83
N ASN A 115 3.94 -11.97 -1.09
CA ASN A 115 5.06 -12.72 -1.64
C ASN A 115 4.65 -13.99 -2.42
N GLN A 116 3.41 -14.48 -2.27
CA GLN A 116 2.89 -15.60 -3.08
C GLN A 116 2.63 -15.20 -4.54
N TYR A 117 2.48 -13.90 -4.81
CA TYR A 117 2.21 -13.36 -6.14
C TYR A 117 3.48 -12.93 -6.89
N GLY A 118 4.64 -13.30 -6.38
CA GLY A 118 5.94 -13.07 -7.00
C GLY A 118 6.65 -11.82 -6.48
N PRO A 119 7.92 -11.62 -6.88
CA PRO A 119 8.65 -10.40 -6.56
C PRO A 119 7.96 -9.21 -7.24
N PRO A 120 7.82 -8.07 -6.55
CA PRO A 120 7.25 -6.90 -7.19
C PRO A 120 8.16 -6.38 -8.30
N THR A 121 7.59 -5.63 -9.25
CA THR A 121 8.32 -5.00 -10.34
C THR A 121 8.63 -3.55 -10.00
N ASP A 122 9.87 -3.10 -10.21
CA ASP A 122 10.23 -1.69 -10.08
C ASP A 122 9.71 -0.92 -11.31
N VAL A 123 8.76 -0.02 -11.09
CA VAL A 123 8.11 0.81 -12.13
C VAL A 123 8.41 2.29 -11.91
N THR A 124 9.45 2.62 -11.14
CA THR A 124 9.80 4.02 -10.82
C THR A 124 9.98 4.88 -12.06
N ASP A 125 10.71 4.39 -13.06
CA ASP A 125 10.96 5.11 -14.33
C ASP A 125 9.77 5.06 -15.30
N LEU A 126 8.71 4.33 -14.94
CA LEU A 126 7.47 4.18 -15.72
C LEU A 126 6.28 4.83 -15.01
N ALA A 127 6.49 5.50 -13.87
CA ALA A 127 5.41 6.06 -13.06
C ALA A 127 4.60 7.13 -13.80
N ASP A 128 5.21 7.81 -14.79
CA ASP A 128 4.54 8.79 -15.66
C ASP A 128 3.62 8.15 -16.74
N LEU A 129 3.61 6.81 -16.85
CA LEU A 129 2.85 6.06 -17.86
C LEU A 129 1.59 5.37 -17.30
N PHE A 130 1.30 5.49 -15.99
CA PHE A 130 0.23 4.76 -15.31
C PHE A 130 -0.68 5.66 -14.46
#